data_AF-A0A4Q7NTZ4-F1
#
_entry.id   AF-A0A4Q7NTZ4-F1
#
_cell.length_a   1.000
_cell.length_b   1.000
_cell.length_c   1.000
_cell.angle_alpha   90.00
_cell.angle_beta   90.00
_cell.angle_gamma   90.00
#
_symmetry.space_group_name_H-M   'P 1'
#
loop_
_entity.id
_entity.type
_entity.pdbx_description
1 polymer ?
#
loop_
_entity_poly.entity_id
_entity_poly.type
_entity_poly.pdbx_seq_one_letter_code
_entity_poly.pdbx_strand_id
1 'polypeptide(L)'
;MNKLLLIILVCTSTLSYSQILSEDKVLYEHKNQIVLQDGRPYEILTNKPFYDINDPTIPQHKMLTDHVLRLNRVLVLRSEGKYAELIEYIKEDFKYYEVRDLDRLKLKNTVLSGNQ
;
A
#
# COMPACT_ATOMS: atom_id res chain seq x y z
N MET A 1 38.40 -4.54 36.07
CA MET A 1 38.22 -4.69 34.61
C MET A 1 36.84 -5.25 34.21
N ASN A 2 36.07 -5.88 35.12
CA ASN A 2 34.79 -6.53 34.75
C ASN A 2 33.63 -5.56 34.47
N LYS A 3 33.68 -4.31 34.96
CA LYS A 3 32.64 -3.30 34.72
C LYS A 3 32.67 -2.72 33.29
N LEU A 4 33.83 -2.76 32.63
CA LEU A 4 34.02 -2.19 31.29
C LEU A 4 33.43 -3.12 30.20
N LEU A 5 33.49 -4.43 30.43
CA LEU A 5 32.89 -5.46 29.56
C LEU A 5 31.36 -5.35 29.48
N LEU A 6 30.72 -5.00 30.59
CA LEU A 6 29.26 -4.84 30.64
C LEU A 6 28.77 -3.67 29.78
N ILE A 7 29.55 -2.57 29.73
CA ILE A 7 29.21 -1.37 28.95
C ILE A 7 29.31 -1.67 27.46
N ILE A 8 30.35 -2.40 27.04
CA ILE A 8 30.53 -2.79 25.63
C ILE A 8 29.39 -3.72 25.18
N LEU A 9 28.93 -4.65 26.03
CA LEU A 9 27.82 -5.56 25.73
C LEU A 9 26.48 -4.82 25.58
N VAL A 10 26.24 -3.77 26.36
CA VAL A 10 25.00 -2.98 26.28
C VAL A 10 24.99 -2.05 25.05
N CYS A 11 26.15 -1.57 24.60
CA CYS A 11 26.24 -0.69 23.43
C CYS A 11 26.08 -1.42 22.08
N THR A 12 26.33 -2.74 22.00
CA THR A 12 26.18 -3.49 20.73
C THR A 12 24.76 -3.99 20.48
N SER A 13 23.93 -4.11 21.51
CA SER A 13 22.54 -4.58 21.36
C SER A 13 21.58 -3.52 20.79
N THR A 14 21.96 -2.23 20.82
CA THR A 14 21.16 -1.14 20.26
C THR A 14 21.41 -0.91 18.76
N LEU A 15 22.40 -1.59 18.16
CA LEU A 15 22.69 -1.48 16.73
C LEU A 15 21.81 -2.37 15.84
N SER A 16 21.06 -3.30 16.42
CA SER A 16 20.25 -4.27 15.65
C SER A 16 18.80 -3.81 15.40
N TYR A 17 18.44 -2.56 15.72
CA TYR A 17 17.11 -2.02 15.45
C TYR A 17 17.08 -1.19 14.16
N SER A 18 17.70 -1.70 13.09
CA SER A 18 17.38 -1.23 11.75
C SER A 18 16.15 -2.00 11.30
N GLN A 19 14.97 -1.62 11.82
CA GLN A 19 13.73 -1.98 11.16
C GLN A 19 13.81 -1.33 9.78
N ILE A 20 14.02 -2.14 8.74
CA ILE A 20 13.82 -1.74 7.36
C ILE A 20 12.42 -1.14 7.30
N LEU A 21 12.36 0.18 7.21
CA LEU A 21 11.14 0.90 6.91
C LEU A 21 10.88 0.58 5.43
N SER A 22 10.21 -0.54 5.16
CA SER A 22 9.91 -0.91 3.78
C SER A 22 9.07 0.20 3.16
N GLU A 23 9.51 0.77 2.05
CA GLU A 23 8.70 1.71 1.26
C GLU A 23 7.50 1.01 0.60
N ASP A 24 7.47 -0.32 0.65
CA ASP A 24 6.39 -1.13 0.11
C ASP A 24 5.12 -0.97 0.96
N LYS A 25 4.13 -0.26 0.40
CA LYS A 25 2.82 -0.12 1.05
C LYS A 25 2.04 -1.44 1.12
N VAL A 26 2.38 -2.42 0.28
CA VAL A 26 1.77 -3.75 0.23
C VAL A 26 2.79 -4.77 0.69
N LEU A 27 2.54 -5.43 1.82
CA LEU A 27 3.41 -6.47 2.37
C LEU A 27 3.12 -7.84 1.79
N TYR A 28 1.83 -8.11 1.50
CA TYR A 28 1.38 -9.40 1.02
C TYR A 28 0.05 -9.28 0.28
N GLU A 29 -0.14 -10.03 -0.79
CA GLU A 29 -1.41 -10.14 -1.50
C GLU A 29 -1.70 -11.61 -1.82
N HIS A 30 -2.91 -12.06 -1.50
CA HIS A 30 -3.39 -13.39 -1.84
C HIS A 30 -4.88 -13.42 -2.11
N LYS A 31 -5.26 -13.78 -3.35
CA LYS A 31 -6.65 -13.91 -3.81
C LYS A 31 -7.47 -12.63 -3.54
N ASN A 32 -8.25 -12.63 -2.47
CA ASN A 32 -9.14 -11.55 -2.07
C ASN A 32 -8.66 -10.81 -0.81
N GLN A 33 -7.43 -11.04 -0.37
CA GLN A 33 -6.84 -10.39 0.79
C GLN A 33 -5.53 -9.70 0.43
N ILE A 34 -5.30 -8.57 1.08
CA ILE A 34 -4.07 -7.79 0.97
C ILE A 34 -3.69 -7.27 2.34
N VAL A 35 -2.40 -7.34 2.69
CA VAL A 35 -1.86 -6.80 3.95
C VAL A 35 -1.05 -5.57 3.58
N LEU A 36 -1.42 -4.43 4.16
CA LEU A 36 -0.70 -3.18 3.96
C LEU A 36 0.40 -3.01 5.00
N GLN A 37 1.25 -1.99 4.83
CA GLN A 37 2.38 -1.69 5.71
C GLN A 37 1.99 -1.50 7.19
N ASP A 38 0.73 -1.16 7.47
CA ASP A 38 0.22 -1.05 8.84
C ASP A 38 -0.02 -2.41 9.52
N GLY A 39 0.27 -3.52 8.83
CA GLY A 39 0.11 -4.88 9.31
C GLY A 39 -1.34 -5.36 9.35
N ARG A 40 -2.31 -4.52 8.96
CA ARG A 40 -3.72 -4.90 8.96
C ARG A 40 -4.06 -5.68 7.69
N PRO A 41 -4.78 -6.80 7.81
CA PRO A 41 -5.36 -7.46 6.65
C PRO A 41 -6.58 -6.69 6.16
N TYR A 42 -6.66 -6.51 4.85
CA TYR A 42 -7.78 -5.92 4.14
C TYR A 42 -8.38 -6.95 3.19
N GLU A 43 -9.70 -6.97 3.11
CA GLU A 43 -10.44 -7.67 2.08
C GLU A 43 -10.56 -6.80 0.83
N ILE A 44 -10.28 -7.38 -0.33
CA ILE A 44 -10.46 -6.75 -1.63
C ILE A 44 -11.93 -6.89 -2.02
N LEU A 45 -12.65 -5.77 -1.99
CA LEU A 45 -14.07 -5.72 -2.40
C LEU A 45 -14.22 -5.58 -3.91
N THR A 46 -13.31 -4.86 -4.54
CA THR A 46 -13.35 -4.60 -5.98
C THR A 46 -11.94 -4.46 -6.52
N ASN A 47 -11.70 -4.98 -7.71
CA ASN A 47 -10.45 -4.86 -8.44
C ASN A 47 -10.76 -4.29 -9.82
N LYS A 48 -10.43 -3.01 -10.03
CA LYS A 48 -10.67 -2.31 -11.29
C LYS A 48 -9.37 -2.20 -12.08
N PRO A 49 -9.26 -2.81 -13.26
CA PRO A 49 -8.11 -2.62 -14.14
C PRO A 49 -8.10 -1.20 -14.72
N PHE A 50 -6.94 -0.74 -15.20
CA PHE A 50 -6.74 0.65 -15.66
C PHE A 50 -7.77 1.15 -16.69
N TYR A 51 -8.30 0.27 -17.55
CA TYR A 51 -9.24 0.62 -18.61
C TYR A 51 -10.68 0.85 -18.11
N ASP A 52 -11.01 0.38 -16.90
CA ASP A 52 -12.32 0.59 -16.27
C ASP A 52 -12.32 1.78 -15.30
N ILE A 53 -11.19 2.47 -15.17
CA ILE A 53 -11.03 3.60 -14.26
C ILE A 53 -11.36 4.90 -15.00
N ASN A 54 -12.55 5.42 -14.71
CA ASN A 54 -13.05 6.70 -15.25
C ASN A 54 -12.94 7.85 -14.24
N ASP A 55 -12.27 7.66 -13.10
CA ASP A 55 -12.10 8.71 -12.08
C ASP A 55 -11.04 9.74 -12.55
N PRO A 56 -11.42 11.01 -12.81
CA PRO A 56 -10.48 12.02 -13.28
C PRO A 56 -9.44 12.44 -12.22
N THR A 57 -9.64 12.08 -10.95
CA THR A 57 -8.69 12.35 -9.86
C THR A 57 -7.55 11.33 -9.79
N ILE A 58 -7.63 10.26 -10.58
CA ILE A 58 -6.61 9.22 -10.70
C ILE A 58 -5.92 9.40 -12.06
N PRO A 59 -4.73 10.00 -12.11
CA PRO A 59 -4.03 10.20 -13.37
C PRO A 59 -3.60 8.85 -13.95
N GLN A 60 -3.70 8.70 -15.28
CA GLN A 60 -3.27 7.48 -15.98
C GLN A 60 -1.74 7.28 -15.92
N HIS A 61 -0.99 8.35 -15.67
CA HIS A 61 0.46 8.33 -15.53
C HIS A 61 0.89 9.13 -14.30
N LYS A 62 1.92 8.65 -13.59
CA LYS A 62 2.48 9.30 -12.42
C LYS A 62 3.99 9.45 -12.57
N MET A 63 4.50 10.66 -12.40
CA MET A 63 5.93 10.93 -12.36
C MET A 63 6.45 10.69 -10.94
N LEU A 64 7.46 9.84 -10.79
CA LEU A 64 8.18 9.59 -9.55
C LEU A 64 9.68 9.66 -9.84
N THR A 65 10.33 10.68 -9.29
CA THR A 65 11.73 11.00 -9.59
C THR A 65 11.92 11.09 -11.11
N ASP A 66 12.67 10.17 -11.71
CA ASP A 66 12.96 10.13 -13.15
C ASP A 66 12.16 9.06 -13.92
N HIS A 67 11.11 8.51 -13.28
CA HIS A 67 10.29 7.44 -13.85
C HIS A 67 8.84 7.90 -14.06
N VAL A 68 8.33 7.68 -15.28
CA VAL A 68 6.90 7.75 -15.58
C VAL A 68 6.31 6.36 -15.40
N LEU A 69 5.47 6.19 -14.39
CA LEU A 69 4.72 4.96 -14.16
C LEU A 69 3.33 5.09 -14.77
N ARG A 70 2.78 3.96 -15.22
CA ARG A 70 1.42 3.86 -15.75
C ARG A 70 0.49 3.27 -14.71
N LEU A 71 -0.75 3.75 -14.66
CA LEU A 71 -1.82 3.16 -13.86
C LEU A 71 -2.04 1.69 -14.28
N ASN A 72 -2.03 0.78 -13.33
CA ASN A 72 -2.29 -0.64 -13.56
C ASN A 72 -3.70 -1.03 -13.13
N ARG A 73 -4.04 -0.73 -11.87
CA ARG A 73 -5.33 -1.07 -11.27
C ARG A 73 -5.63 -0.22 -10.04
N VAL A 74 -6.89 -0.23 -9.63
CA VAL A 74 -7.38 0.34 -8.38
C VAL A 74 -8.16 -0.72 -7.62
N LEU A 75 -7.78 -0.94 -6.36
CA LEU A 75 -8.48 -1.84 -5.44
C LEU A 75 -9.29 -1.04 -4.43
N VAL A 76 -10.51 -1.51 -4.16
CA VAL A 76 -11.30 -1.04 -3.01
C VAL A 76 -11.15 -2.06 -1.89
N LEU A 77 -10.67 -1.58 -0.76
CA LEU A 77 -10.27 -2.40 0.38
C LEU A 77 -11.19 -2.16 1.58
N ARG A 78 -11.40 -3.20 2.40
CA ARG A 78 -12.16 -3.14 3.65
C ARG A 78 -11.41 -3.83 4.78
N SER A 79 -11.31 -3.17 5.93
CA SER A 79 -10.82 -3.78 7.17
C SER A 79 -11.51 -3.14 8.37
N GLU A 80 -12.10 -3.95 9.25
CA GLU A 80 -12.71 -3.49 10.51
C GLU A 80 -13.67 -2.28 10.37
N GLY A 81 -14.44 -2.24 9.28
CA GLY A 81 -15.39 -1.14 9.00
C GLY A 81 -14.77 0.14 8.44
N LYS A 82 -13.44 0.17 8.27
CA LYS A 82 -12.70 1.17 7.48
C LYS A 82 -12.58 0.72 6.04
N TYR A 83 -12.49 1.70 5.16
CA TYR A 83 -12.35 1.48 3.73
C TYR A 83 -11.21 2.31 3.18
N ALA A 84 -10.50 1.74 2.21
CA ALA A 84 -9.40 2.41 1.55
C ALA A 84 -9.42 2.11 0.05
N GLU A 85 -8.90 3.04 -0.73
CA GLU A 85 -8.57 2.86 -2.13
C GLU A 85 -7.07 2.65 -2.26
N LEU A 86 -6.66 1.57 -2.92
CA LEU A 86 -5.26 1.31 -3.24
C LEU A 86 -5.08 1.46 -4.75
N ILE A 87 -4.34 2.48 -5.16
CA ILE A 87 -4.03 2.77 -6.55
C ILE A 87 -2.62 2.24 -6.84
N GLU A 88 -2.52 1.35 -7.82
CA GLU A 88 -1.27 0.72 -8.23
C GLU A 88 -0.78 1.30 -9.55
N TYR A 89 0.46 1.80 -9.55
CA TYR A 89 1.18 2.24 -10.72
C TYR A 89 2.37 1.31 -10.97
N ILE A 90 2.66 1.02 -12.24
CA ILE A 90 3.74 0.10 -12.63
C ILE A 90 4.63 0.69 -13.72
N LYS A 91 5.91 0.28 -13.71
CA LYS A 91 6.86 0.43 -14.82
C LYS A 91 7.84 -0.73 -14.76
N GLU A 92 7.86 -1.61 -15.76
CA GLU A 92 8.70 -2.82 -15.77
C GLU A 92 8.48 -3.63 -14.48
N ASP A 93 9.52 -3.87 -13.69
CA ASP A 93 9.46 -4.59 -12.40
C ASP A 93 9.18 -3.68 -11.20
N PHE A 94 9.05 -2.36 -11.41
CA PHE A 94 8.79 -1.39 -10.36
C PHE A 94 7.29 -1.18 -10.15
N LYS A 95 6.85 -1.29 -8.89
CA LYS A 95 5.47 -1.00 -8.47
C LYS A 95 5.47 0.12 -7.46
N TYR A 96 4.51 1.02 -7.60
CA TYR A 96 4.25 2.08 -6.65
C TYR A 96 2.79 2.07 -6.25
N TYR A 97 2.54 2.31 -4.97
CA TYR A 97 1.21 2.28 -4.39
C TYR A 97 0.83 3.61 -3.75
N GLU A 98 -0.39 4.04 -3.99
CA GLU A 98 -1.03 5.15 -3.28
C GLU A 98 -2.24 4.61 -2.52
N VAL A 99 -2.32 4.92 -1.23
CA VAL A 99 -3.45 4.54 -0.37
C VAL A 99 -4.22 5.81 -0.05
N ARG A 100 -5.54 5.79 -0.26
CA ARG A 100 -6.46 6.87 0.09
C ARG A 100 -7.54 6.33 1.00
N ASP A 101 -7.81 7.01 2.11
CA ASP A 101 -8.95 6.65 2.96
C ASP A 101 -10.26 6.98 2.23
N LEU A 102 -11.20 6.03 2.26
CA LEU A 102 -12.53 6.20 1.65
C LEU A 102 -13.58 6.42 2.73
N ASP A 103 -14.21 7.60 2.68
CA ASP A 103 -15.44 7.83 3.43
C ASP A 103 -16.60 7.02 2.85
N ARG A 104 -17.57 6.64 3.70
CA ARG A 104 -18.73 5.82 3.32
C ARG A 104 -19.52 6.36 2.12
N LEU A 105 -19.56 7.68 1.92
CA LEU A 105 -20.25 8.32 0.80
C LEU A 105 -19.54 8.08 -0.54
N LYS A 106 -18.20 8.06 -0.55
CA LYS A 106 -17.42 7.76 -1.76
C LYS A 106 -17.50 6.28 -2.11
N LEU A 107 -17.56 5.41 -1.10
CA LEU A 107 -17.66 3.96 -1.28
C LEU A 107 -18.86 3.54 -2.14
N LYS A 108 -20.03 4.14 -1.92
CA LYS A 108 -21.25 3.78 -2.64
C LYS A 108 -21.10 4.00 -4.15
N ASN A 109 -20.45 5.09 -4.56
CA ASN A 109 -20.23 5.40 -5.96
C ASN A 109 -19.14 4.51 -6.58
N THR A 110 -18.09 4.18 -5.82
CA THR A 110 -16.98 3.33 -6.30
C THR A 110 -17.37 1.86 -6.44
N VAL A 111 -18.16 1.32 -5.51
CA VAL A 111 -18.63 -0.08 -5.56
C VAL A 111 -19.72 -0.27 -6.61
N LEU A 112 -20.67 0.67 -6.72
CA LEU A 112 -21.77 0.55 -7.71
C LEU A 112 -21.29 0.67 -9.17
N SER A 113 -20.19 1.38 -9.41
CA SER A 113 -19.57 1.47 -10.75
C SER A 113 -18.70 0.27 -11.12
N GLY A 114 -18.48 -0.69 -10.21
CA GLY A 114 -17.73 -1.93 -10.49
C GLY A 114 -18.62 -3.15 -10.80
N ASN A 115 -19.94 -3.00 -10.75
CA ASN A 115 -20.94 -4.06 -10.95
C ASN A 115 -21.76 -3.88 -12.25
N GLN A 116 -21.29 -3.07 -13.20
CA GLN A 116 -21.87 -2.92 -14.54
C GLN A 116 -20.96 -3.61 -15.56
#